data_AF-A0A6G7J8V2-F1
#
_entry.id   AF-A0A6G7J8V2-F1
#
_cell.length_a   1.000
_cell.length_b   1.000
_cell.length_c   1.000
_cell.angle_alpha   90.00
_cell.angle_beta   90.00
_cell.angle_gamma   90.00
#
_symmetry.space_group_name_H-M   'P 1'
#
loop_
_entity.id
_entity.type
_entity.pdbx_description
1 polymer ?
#
loop_
_entity_poly.entity_id
_entity_poly.type
_entity_poly.pdbx_seq_one_letter_code
_entity_poly.pdbx_strand_id
1 'polypeptide(L)'
;MSTDGGSNFVPIADGSEYTGTQTANLTLTTPDTSLNGYIYRVLVSNNGGSCPPLASDEALLTVKTGRVITNRGVTYRVNKN
;
A
#
# COMPACT_ATOMS: atom_id res chain seq x y z
N MET A 1 7.69 5.22 -3.07
CA MET A 1 7.48 4.37 -1.88
C MET A 1 8.79 4.14 -1.16
N SER A 2 8.75 4.05 0.16
CA SER A 2 9.86 3.62 1.02
C SER A 2 9.43 2.38 1.79
N THR A 3 10.36 1.44 1.95
CA THR A 3 10.22 0.21 2.77
C THR A 3 11.20 0.19 3.94
N ASP A 4 11.96 1.27 4.13
CA ASP A 4 13.07 1.39 5.08
C ASP A 4 12.87 2.58 6.05
N GLY A 5 11.61 2.90 6.35
CA GLY A 5 11.26 3.93 7.33
C GLY A 5 11.49 5.37 6.86
N GLY A 6 11.42 5.63 5.55
CA GLY A 6 11.57 6.97 4.97
C GLY A 6 13.00 7.32 4.58
N SER A 7 13.94 6.36 4.67
CA SER A 7 15.35 6.63 4.33
C SER A 7 15.56 6.71 2.81
N ASN A 8 14.97 5.80 2.05
CA ASN A 8 15.05 5.75 0.59
C ASN A 8 13.67 5.63 -0.05
N PHE A 9 13.48 6.34 -1.17
CA PHE A 9 12.23 6.31 -1.92
C PHE A 9 12.45 5.87 -3.37
N VAL A 10 11.70 4.84 -3.76
CA VAL A 10 11.62 4.34 -5.14
C VAL A 10 10.38 4.91 -5.82
N PRO A 11 10.47 5.43 -7.06
CA PRO A 11 9.30 5.90 -7.80
C PRO A 11 8.32 4.76 -8.08
N ILE A 12 7.04 5.08 -8.14
CA ILE A 12 5.94 4.13 -8.38
C ILE A 12 5.34 4.47 -9.74
N ALA A 13 5.01 3.44 -10.53
CA ALA A 13 4.33 3.60 -11.80
C ALA A 13 2.91 3.03 -11.73
N ASP A 14 2.02 3.57 -12.57
CA ASP A 14 0.67 3.05 -12.73
C ASP A 14 0.70 1.58 -13.22
N GLY A 15 -0.17 0.74 -12.67
CA GLY A 15 -0.24 -0.69 -12.94
C GLY A 15 -1.46 -1.35 -12.29
N SER A 16 -1.36 -2.64 -12.00
CA SER A 16 -2.44 -3.38 -11.32
C SER A 16 -2.65 -2.93 -9.86
N GLU A 17 -1.58 -2.55 -9.18
CA GLU A 17 -1.56 -2.25 -7.74
C GLU A 17 -1.76 -0.77 -7.44
N TYR A 18 -1.26 0.11 -8.32
CA TYR A 18 -1.23 1.56 -8.14
C TYR A 18 -1.84 2.25 -9.34
N THR A 19 -2.61 3.32 -9.11
CA THR A 19 -3.14 4.18 -10.17
C THR A 19 -3.10 5.65 -9.74
N GLY A 20 -2.88 6.55 -10.69
CA GLY A 20 -2.81 7.99 -10.44
C GLY A 20 -1.46 8.47 -9.91
N THR A 21 -0.35 7.74 -10.14
CA THR A 21 0.98 8.08 -9.59
C THR A 21 1.51 9.44 -10.06
N GLN A 22 1.03 9.94 -11.20
CA GLN A 22 1.37 11.25 -11.75
C GLN A 22 0.37 12.36 -11.36
N THR A 23 -0.57 12.07 -10.47
CA THR A 23 -1.57 13.02 -9.99
C THR A 23 -1.36 13.32 -8.50
N ALA A 24 -2.11 14.27 -7.96
CA ALA A 24 -2.11 14.54 -6.53
C ALA A 24 -2.65 13.37 -5.69
N ASN A 25 -3.38 12.44 -6.30
CA ASN A 25 -4.03 11.33 -5.62
C ASN A 25 -3.48 9.99 -6.11
N LEU A 26 -2.75 9.29 -5.25
CA LEU A 26 -2.36 7.90 -5.47
C LEU A 26 -3.46 6.97 -4.96
N THR A 27 -4.00 6.12 -5.83
CA THR A 27 -4.98 5.10 -5.46
C THR A 27 -4.32 3.72 -5.45
N LEU A 28 -4.53 2.99 -4.36
CA LEU A 28 -4.04 1.63 -4.16
C LEU A 28 -5.19 0.65 -4.40
N THR A 29 -5.16 -0.10 -5.50
CA THR A 29 -6.29 -0.93 -5.96
C THR A 29 -6.46 -2.21 -5.16
N THR A 30 -5.35 -2.82 -4.74
CA THR A 30 -5.34 -4.07 -3.98
C THR A 30 -4.31 -3.99 -2.84
N PRO A 31 -4.63 -3.28 -1.74
CA PRO A 31 -3.74 -3.20 -0.58
C PRO A 31 -3.63 -4.58 0.09
N ASP A 32 -2.45 -5.20 -0.01
CA ASP A 32 -2.10 -6.40 0.73
C ASP A 32 -1.35 -6.06 2.04
N THR A 33 -1.38 -7.00 2.98
CA THR A 33 -0.66 -6.95 4.25
C THR A 33 0.85 -6.81 4.09
N SER A 34 1.42 -7.28 2.97
CA SER A 34 2.82 -7.07 2.63
C SER A 34 3.21 -5.60 2.46
N LEU A 35 2.23 -4.72 2.17
CA LEU A 35 2.44 -3.28 2.04
C LEU A 35 2.31 -2.53 3.37
N ASN A 36 1.98 -3.24 4.47
CA ASN A 36 1.88 -2.61 5.78
C ASN A 36 3.23 -2.04 6.22
N GLY A 37 3.24 -0.77 6.65
CA GLY A 37 4.45 -0.08 7.07
C GLY A 37 5.16 0.65 5.93
N TYR A 38 4.66 0.56 4.69
CA TYR A 38 5.22 1.31 3.57
C TYR A 38 4.93 2.80 3.74
N ILE A 39 5.89 3.63 3.35
CA ILE A 39 5.78 5.09 3.43
C ILE A 39 5.71 5.67 2.02
N TYR A 40 4.79 6.61 1.84
CA TYR A 40 4.54 7.29 0.58
C TYR A 40 4.77 8.79 0.74
N ARG A 41 5.28 9.42 -0.32
CA ARG A 41 5.43 10.87 -0.44
C ARG A 41 5.19 11.27 -1.89
N VAL A 42 4.73 12.49 -2.11
CA VAL A 42 4.62 13.09 -3.44
C VAL A 42 5.88 13.92 -3.70
N LEU A 43 6.41 13.82 -4.92
CA LEU A 43 7.45 14.73 -5.41
C LEU A 43 6.82 15.67 -6.42
N VAL A 44 6.88 16.97 -6.14
CA VAL A 44 6.40 18.02 -7.05
C VAL A 44 7.60 18.64 -7.73
N SER A 45 7.59 18.59 -9.06
CA SER A 45 8.61 19.22 -9.90
C SER A 45 7.93 19.98 -11.04
N ASN A 46 8.48 21.12 -11.43
CA ASN A 46 8.00 21.83 -12.61
C ASN A 46 8.81 21.40 -13.84
N ASN A 47 8.13 21.07 -14.93
CA ASN A 47 8.80 20.72 -16.18
C ASN A 47 9.26 22.02 -16.86
N GLY A 48 10.52 22.40 -16.66
CA GLY A 48 11.14 23.58 -17.30
C GLY A 48 11.71 24.64 -16.36
N GLY A 49 11.69 24.43 -15.05
CA GLY A 49 12.37 25.31 -14.09
C GLY A 49 13.56 24.61 -13.45
N SER A 50 14.51 25.42 -12.97
CA SER A 50 15.72 24.96 -12.28
C SER A 50 15.47 24.48 -10.84
N CYS A 51 14.21 24.44 -10.39
CA CYS A 51 13.90 24.12 -9.01
C CYS A 51 14.07 22.61 -8.78
N PRO A 52 14.81 22.20 -7.73
CA PRO A 52 14.85 20.81 -7.34
C PRO A 52 13.45 20.33 -6.93
N PRO A 53 13.11 19.05 -7.11
CA PRO A 53 11.82 18.50 -6.72
C PRO A 53 11.57 18.72 -5.22
N LEU A 54 10.37 19.19 -4.87
CA LEU A 54 9.94 19.34 -3.49
C LEU A 54 9.18 18.10 -3.05
N ALA A 55 9.56 17.54 -1.90
CA ALA A 55 8.84 16.44 -1.28
C ALA A 55 7.70 16.94 -0.37
N SER A 56 6.56 16.26 -0.41
CA SER A 56 5.51 16.40 0.61
C SER A 56 5.93 15.77 1.93
N ASP A 57 5.13 16.00 2.98
CA ASP A 57 5.16 15.19 4.19
C ASP A 57 4.95 13.70 3.87
N GLU A 58 5.45 12.85 4.75
CA GLU A 58 5.39 11.41 4.64
C GLU A 58 4.06 10.85 5.13
N ALA A 59 3.52 9.87 4.39
CA ALA A 59 2.29 9.15 4.74
C ALA A 59 2.59 7.67 4.97
N LEU A 60 2.34 7.18 6.19
CA LEU A 60 2.48 5.78 6.58
C LEU A 60 1.23 4.98 6.21
N LEU A 61 1.38 3.93 5.41
CA LEU A 61 0.32 2.98 5.12
C LEU A 61 0.22 1.94 6.24
N THR A 62 -0.95 1.88 6.88
CA THR A 62 -1.26 0.84 7.86
C THR A 62 -2.36 -0.08 7.31
N VAL A 63 -1.99 -1.32 6.99
CA VAL A 63 -2.93 -2.37 6.56
C VAL A 63 -3.16 -3.32 7.74
N LYS A 64 -4.40 -3.45 8.17
CA LYS A 64 -4.80 -4.38 9.23
C LYS A 64 -5.63 -5.51 8.64
N THR A 65 -5.23 -6.75 8.87
CA THR A 65 -6.09 -7.91 8.57
C THR A 65 -7.30 -7.90 9.49
N GLY A 66 -8.49 -8.02 8.93
CA GLY A 66 -9.67 -8.37 9.71
C GLY A 66 -9.54 -9.75 10.36
N ARG A 67 -10.37 -10.04 11.37
CA ARG A 67 -10.43 -11.39 11.96
C ARG A 67 -10.85 -12.40 10.88
N VAL A 68 -9.96 -13.34 10.57
CA VAL A 68 -10.30 -14.51 9.74
C VAL A 68 -10.99 -15.53 10.64
N ILE A 69 -12.30 -15.72 10.49
CA ILE A 69 -13.00 -16.85 11.12
C ILE A 69 -12.67 -18.10 10.29
N THR A 70 -11.65 -18.85 10.69
CA THR A 70 -11.39 -20.16 10.10
C THR A 70 -12.36 -21.18 10.70
N ASN A 71 -13.28 -21.71 9.90
CA ASN A 71 -14.14 -22.81 10.33
C ASN A 71 -13.32 -24.12 10.39
N ARG A 72 -12.57 -24.31 11.49
CA ARG A 72 -11.81 -25.53 11.75
C ARG A 72 -12.72 -26.58 12.38
N GLY A 73 -13.43 -27.31 11.52
CA GLY A 73 -14.00 -28.62 11.84
C GLY A 73 -15.50 -28.62 12.14
N VAL A 74 -16.32 -28.87 11.12
CA VAL A 74 -17.64 -29.47 11.36
C VAL A 74 -17.45 -30.99 11.35
N THR A 75 -17.23 -31.56 12.53
CA THR A 75 -17.17 -33.01 12.70
C THR A 75 -18.60 -33.53 12.84
N TYR A 76 -19.21 -33.99 11.76
CA TYR A 76 -20.49 -34.68 11.82
C TYR A 76 -20.24 -36.10 12.35
N ARG A 77 -20.61 -36.39 13.59
CA ARG A 77 -20.69 -37.77 14.09
C ARG A 77 -22.02 -38.36 13.62
N VAL A 78 -21.96 -39.25 12.63
CA VAL A 78 -23.13 -40.07 12.24
C VAL A 78 -23.35 -41.11 13.33
N ASN A 79 -24.41 -40.98 14.12
CA ASN A 79 -24.85 -42.08 14.98
C ASN A 79 -25.57 -43.10 14.10
N LYS A 80 -24.96 -44.27 13.93
CA LYS A 80 -25.61 -45.43 13.32
C LYS A 80 -26.22 -46.29 14.43
N ASN A 81 -27.54 -46.30 14.50
CA ASN A 81 -28.42 -47.47 14.69
C ASN A 81 -29.83 -47.01 15.02
#